data_AF-D7RIC0-F1
#
_entry.id   AF-D7RIC0-F1
#
_cell.length_a   1.000
_cell.length_b   1.000
_cell.length_c   1.000
_cell.angle_alpha   90.00
_cell.angle_beta   90.00
_cell.angle_gamma   90.00
#
_symmetry.space_group_name_H-M   'P 1'
#
loop_
_entity.id
_entity.type
_entity.pdbx_description
1 polymer ?
#
loop_
_entity_poly.entity_id
_entity_poly.type
_entity_poly.pdbx_seq_one_letter_code
_entity_poly.pdbx_strand_id
1 'polypeptide(L)'
;LGFTHYQPAQLTTVGKRCCLWIQDLCMDLQNLERARDNLRFRGVKGTTGTQASFLQLFEGDHSKVEELDRLVTEKAGFKRSYMVTGQTYSRKVDIEVLSVLASLGASVHKICTDIRLLANLKDLEE
;
A
#
# COMPACT_ATOMS: atom_id res chain seq x y z
N LEU A 1 -31.86 -14.53 -7.03
CA LEU A 1 -31.97 -15.19 -5.69
C LEU A 1 -30.81 -14.74 -4.79
N GLY A 2 -31.04 -14.50 -3.49
CA GLY A 2 -29.95 -14.28 -2.52
C GLY A 2 -29.44 -15.60 -1.96
N PHE A 3 -28.19 -15.63 -1.47
CA PHE A 3 -27.57 -16.85 -0.96
C PHE A 3 -26.88 -16.61 0.39
N THR A 4 -27.19 -17.44 1.39
CA THR A 4 -26.44 -17.58 2.65
C THR A 4 -26.13 -19.06 2.85
N HIS A 5 -24.91 -19.42 3.23
CA HIS A 5 -24.43 -20.82 3.18
C HIS A 5 -24.59 -21.48 1.79
N TYR A 6 -24.62 -20.67 0.73
CA TYR A 6 -24.98 -21.07 -0.63
C TYR A 6 -26.35 -21.77 -0.75
N GLN A 7 -27.27 -21.48 0.16
CA GLN A 7 -28.68 -21.90 0.14
C GLN A 7 -29.60 -20.72 -0.20
N PRO A 8 -30.77 -20.97 -0.80
CA PRO A 8 -31.75 -19.93 -1.09
C PRO A 8 -32.09 -19.06 0.13
N ALA A 9 -31.95 -17.75 -0.03
CA ALA A 9 -32.30 -16.75 0.97
C ALA A 9 -33.19 -15.65 0.35
N GLN A 10 -33.50 -14.63 1.14
CA GLN A 10 -34.27 -13.47 0.67
C GLN A 10 -33.67 -12.87 -0.62
N LEU A 11 -34.54 -12.32 -1.47
CA LEU A 11 -34.13 -11.76 -2.75
C LEU A 11 -33.16 -10.59 -2.57
N THR A 12 -32.19 -10.53 -3.47
CA THR A 12 -31.31 -9.39 -3.70
C THR A 12 -31.31 -9.08 -5.20
N THR A 13 -30.69 -7.96 -5.58
CA THR A 13 -30.48 -7.61 -6.99
C THR A 13 -29.04 -7.89 -7.41
N VAL A 14 -28.81 -8.08 -8.71
CA VAL A 14 -27.46 -8.24 -9.28
C VAL A 14 -26.59 -7.03 -8.91
N GLY A 15 -27.13 -5.81 -9.06
CA GLY A 15 -26.45 -4.57 -8.67
C GLY A 15 -26.07 -4.53 -7.19
N LYS A 16 -26.99 -4.89 -6.28
CA LYS A 16 -26.69 -4.94 -4.84
C LYS A 16 -25.59 -5.95 -4.50
N ARG A 17 -25.56 -7.12 -5.16
CA ARG A 17 -24.47 -8.08 -5.01
C ARG A 17 -23.13 -7.48 -5.47
N CYS A 18 -23.12 -6.85 -6.64
CA CYS A 18 -21.93 -6.18 -7.17
C CYS A 18 -21.44 -5.04 -6.25
N CYS A 19 -22.34 -4.30 -5.60
CA CYS A 19 -21.94 -3.27 -4.62
C CYS A 19 -21.12 -3.84 -3.45
N LEU A 20 -21.32 -5.11 -3.05
CA LEU A 20 -20.47 -5.74 -2.03
C LEU A 20 -19.03 -5.86 -2.52
N TRP A 21 -18.84 -6.27 -3.78
CA TRP A 21 -17.53 -6.37 -4.42
C TRP A 21 -16.85 -5.00 -4.57
N ILE A 22 -17.62 -4.01 -5.03
CA ILE A 22 -17.13 -2.63 -5.22
C ILE A 22 -16.69 -2.05 -3.88
N GLN A 23 -17.44 -2.29 -2.81
CA GLN A 23 -17.10 -1.78 -1.48
C GLN A 23 -15.71 -2.28 -1.02
N ASP A 24 -15.45 -3.58 -1.13
CA ASP A 24 -14.15 -4.16 -0.76
C ASP A 24 -13.01 -3.54 -1.60
N LEU A 25 -13.21 -3.42 -2.93
CA LEU A 25 -12.23 -2.79 -3.82
C LEU A 25 -11.99 -1.30 -3.51
N CYS A 26 -13.02 -0.55 -3.11
CA CYS A 26 -12.88 0.84 -2.68
C CYS A 26 -12.07 0.93 -1.37
N MET A 27 -12.27 0.01 -0.43
CA MET A 27 -11.46 -0.07 0.79
C MET A 27 -9.99 -0.35 0.44
N ASP A 28 -9.72 -1.26 -0.50
CA ASP A 28 -8.37 -1.53 -0.96
C ASP A 28 -7.76 -0.32 -1.67
N LEU A 29 -8.50 0.38 -2.53
CA LEU A 29 -8.02 1.62 -3.17
C LEU A 29 -7.53 2.64 -2.12
N GLN A 30 -8.33 2.90 -1.10
CA GLN A 30 -7.96 3.80 0.00
C GLN A 30 -6.71 3.32 0.75
N ASN A 31 -6.58 2.02 0.97
CA ASN A 31 -5.42 1.42 1.61
C ASN A 31 -4.14 1.58 0.77
N LEU A 32 -4.23 1.36 -0.54
CA LEU A 32 -3.13 1.55 -1.48
C LEU A 32 -2.71 3.03 -1.57
N GLU A 33 -3.68 3.95 -1.66
CA GLU A 33 -3.40 5.39 -1.65
C GLU A 33 -2.71 5.82 -0.35
N ARG A 34 -3.20 5.34 0.80
CA ARG A 34 -2.57 5.59 2.10
C ARG A 34 -1.15 5.04 2.17
N ALA A 35 -0.91 3.82 1.68
CA ALA A 35 0.42 3.23 1.66
C ALA A 35 1.37 4.04 0.78
N ARG A 36 0.93 4.38 -0.44
CA ARG A 36 1.68 5.22 -1.40
C ARG A 36 2.02 6.59 -0.80
N ASP A 37 1.05 7.29 -0.25
CA ASP A 37 1.21 8.67 0.21
C ASP A 37 2.04 8.79 1.50
N ASN A 38 2.11 7.71 2.28
CA ASN A 38 2.93 7.63 3.49
C ASN A 38 4.36 7.15 3.24
N LEU A 39 4.70 6.67 2.03
CA LEU A 39 6.08 6.30 1.71
C LEU A 39 7.00 7.51 1.88
N ARG A 40 8.11 7.28 2.59
CA ARG A 40 9.14 8.31 2.78
C ARG A 40 10.45 7.84 2.17
N PHE A 41 11.22 8.79 1.69
CA PHE A 41 12.53 8.52 1.14
C PHE A 41 13.52 8.18 2.25
N ARG A 42 14.48 7.30 1.99
CA ARG A 42 15.59 7.08 2.93
C ARG A 42 16.47 8.33 3.04
N GLY A 43 16.79 8.95 1.90
CA GLY A 43 17.75 10.04 1.80
C GLY A 43 19.20 9.58 1.98
N VAL A 44 20.09 10.51 2.31
CA VAL A 44 21.53 10.31 2.52
C VAL A 44 21.84 10.11 4.01
N LYS A 45 21.87 8.85 4.46
CA LYS A 45 22.00 8.51 5.90
C LYS A 45 23.35 7.89 6.31
N GLY A 46 24.24 7.61 5.36
CA GLY A 46 25.50 6.90 5.61
C GLY A 46 25.29 5.42 5.95
N THR A 47 26.36 4.72 6.31
CA THR A 47 26.35 3.26 6.52
C THR A 47 25.55 2.82 7.74
N THR A 48 25.54 3.61 8.81
CA THR A 48 24.88 3.27 10.09
C THR A 48 23.78 4.26 10.48
N GLY A 49 23.39 5.17 9.59
CA GLY A 49 22.30 6.14 9.83
C GLY A 49 22.74 7.48 10.42
N THR A 50 24.01 7.62 10.80
CA THR A 50 24.54 8.81 11.51
C THR A 50 25.02 9.93 10.58
N GLN A 51 25.05 9.71 9.26
CA GLN A 51 25.53 10.69 8.28
C GLN A 51 27.00 11.11 8.43
N ALA A 52 27.81 10.40 9.23
CA ALA A 52 29.16 10.81 9.59
C ALA A 52 30.08 11.11 8.38
N SER A 53 30.01 10.31 7.32
CA SER A 53 30.82 10.54 6.11
C SER A 53 30.44 11.83 5.38
N PHE A 54 29.15 12.21 5.37
CA PHE A 54 28.69 13.47 4.79
C PHE A 54 29.06 14.67 5.66
N LEU A 55 28.97 14.51 6.98
CA LEU A 55 29.39 15.54 7.92
C LEU A 55 30.89 15.84 7.79
N GLN A 56 31.72 14.81 7.65
CA GLN A 56 33.15 14.98 7.39
C GLN A 56 33.41 15.67 6.05
N LEU A 57 32.68 15.30 5.00
CA LEU A 57 32.79 15.93 3.67
C LEU A 57 32.45 17.42 3.70
N PHE A 58 31.53 17.83 4.57
CA PHE A 58 31.16 19.24 4.78
C PHE A 58 31.88 19.89 5.96
N GLU A 59 33.02 19.33 6.39
CA GLU A 59 33.90 19.93 7.41
C GLU A 59 33.18 20.22 8.76
N GLY A 60 32.22 19.37 9.13
CA GLY A 60 31.44 19.51 10.37
C GLY A 60 30.18 20.37 10.25
N ASP A 61 29.83 20.86 9.05
CA ASP A 61 28.63 21.66 8.83
C ASP A 61 27.36 20.78 8.72
N HIS A 62 26.62 20.68 9.82
CA HIS A 62 25.36 19.95 9.88
C HIS A 62 24.28 20.52 8.94
N SER A 63 24.26 21.83 8.73
CA SER A 63 23.23 22.47 7.90
C SER A 63 23.33 22.02 6.44
N LYS A 64 24.55 21.84 5.94
CA LYS A 64 24.79 21.30 4.59
C LYS A 64 24.38 19.83 4.45
N VAL A 65 24.54 19.04 5.51
CA VAL A 65 24.09 17.63 5.52
C VAL A 65 22.57 17.54 5.46
N GLU A 66 21.87 18.35 6.25
CA GLU A 66 20.40 18.42 6.24
C GLU A 66 19.87 18.91 4.89
N GLU A 67 20.50 19.94 4.33
CA GLU A 67 20.12 20.49 3.02
C GLU A 67 20.38 19.49 1.89
N LEU A 68 21.49 18.74 1.93
CA LEU A 68 21.74 17.66 0.98
C LEU A 68 20.64 16.58 1.04
N ASP A 69 20.23 16.17 2.24
CA ASP A 69 19.14 15.19 2.41
C ASP A 69 17.82 15.70 1.82
N ARG A 70 17.50 16.98 2.07
CA ARG A 70 16.32 17.65 1.53
C ARG A 70 16.35 17.70 0.01
N LEU A 71 17.45 18.17 -0.58
CA LEU A 71 17.60 18.33 -2.02
C LEU A 71 17.53 17.00 -2.77
N VAL A 72 18.18 15.95 -2.27
CA VAL A 72 18.12 14.61 -2.90
C VAL A 72 16.72 14.01 -2.78
N THR A 73 16.05 14.20 -1.64
CA THR A 73 14.68 13.75 -1.42
C THR A 73 13.71 14.42 -2.39
N GLU A 74 13.83 15.74 -2.57
CA GLU A 74 13.02 16.53 -3.50
C GLU A 74 13.29 16.12 -4.96
N LYS A 75 14.56 15.96 -5.35
CA LYS A 75 14.95 15.49 -6.68
C LYS A 75 14.45 14.07 -7.00
N ALA A 76 14.28 13.23 -5.98
CA ALA A 76 13.67 11.91 -6.11
C ALA A 76 12.13 11.94 -6.18
N GLY A 77 11.50 13.11 -6.08
CA GLY A 77 10.05 13.28 -6.13
C GLY A 77 9.31 12.93 -4.84
N PHE A 78 10.03 12.74 -3.73
CA PHE A 78 9.42 12.45 -2.43
C PHE A 78 9.14 13.74 -1.66
N LYS A 79 7.97 13.80 -1.02
CA LYS A 79 7.58 14.94 -0.16
C LYS A 79 8.32 14.94 1.19
N ARG A 80 8.78 13.76 1.65
CA ARG A 80 9.37 13.56 2.98
C ARG A 80 10.44 12.47 2.95
N SER A 81 11.46 12.62 3.79
CA SER A 81 12.43 11.56 4.11
C SER A 81 12.26 11.05 5.55
N TYR A 82 12.86 9.90 5.84
CA TYR A 82 13.00 9.42 7.22
C TYR A 82 14.11 10.20 7.92
N MET A 83 13.84 10.73 9.12
CA MET A 83 14.86 11.38 9.95
C MET A 83 15.77 10.36 10.66
N VAL A 84 15.20 9.23 11.06
CA VAL A 84 15.91 8.19 11.82
C VAL A 84 15.91 6.90 11.00
N THR A 85 17.10 6.41 10.68
CA THR A 85 17.32 5.12 10.02
C THR A 85 18.57 4.47 10.58
N GLY A 86 18.73 3.17 10.35
CA GLY A 86 20.06 2.54 10.36
C GLY A 86 20.70 2.68 8.98
N GLN A 87 21.30 1.59 8.50
CA GLN A 87 21.79 1.50 7.12
C GLN A 87 20.67 1.66 6.08
N THR A 88 19.48 1.14 6.38
CA THR A 88 18.32 1.12 5.49
C THR A 88 17.11 1.73 6.17
N TYR A 89 16.04 1.97 5.41
CA TYR A 89 14.74 2.29 5.98
C TYR A 89 14.22 1.11 6.82
N SER A 90 13.28 1.36 7.73
CA SER A 90 12.71 0.28 8.56
C SER A 90 11.96 -0.74 7.70
N ARG A 91 12.31 -2.02 7.82
CA ARG A 91 11.62 -3.12 7.11
C ARG A 91 10.16 -3.30 7.51
N LYS A 92 9.70 -2.59 8.55
CA LYS A 92 8.27 -2.44 8.85
C LYS A 92 7.49 -1.83 7.68
N VAL A 93 8.12 -0.95 6.90
CA VAL A 93 7.51 -0.34 5.69
C VAL A 93 7.13 -1.42 4.68
N ASP A 94 7.98 -2.43 4.50
CA ASP A 94 7.72 -3.54 3.58
C ASP A 94 6.48 -4.33 4.02
N ILE A 95 6.30 -4.54 5.33
CA ILE A 95 5.11 -5.20 5.90
C ILE A 95 3.85 -4.37 5.62
N GLU A 96 3.91 -3.05 5.79
CA GLU A 96 2.77 -2.16 5.53
C GLU A 96 2.33 -2.21 4.06
N VAL A 97 3.29 -2.23 3.13
CA VAL A 97 3.01 -2.37 1.69
C VAL A 97 2.45 -3.75 1.35
N LEU A 98 3.06 -4.83 1.84
CA LEU A 98 2.58 -6.19 1.53
C LEU A 98 1.22 -6.49 2.15
N SER A 99 0.92 -5.90 3.30
CA SER A 99 -0.35 -6.11 3.99
C SER A 99 -1.54 -5.56 3.19
N VAL A 100 -1.40 -4.40 2.53
CA VAL A 100 -2.47 -3.86 1.68
C VAL A 100 -2.67 -4.69 0.40
N LEU A 101 -1.59 -5.26 -0.15
CA LEU A 101 -1.69 -6.16 -1.31
C LEU A 101 -2.32 -7.51 -0.93
N ALA A 102 -2.00 -8.04 0.25
CA ALA A 102 -2.64 -9.25 0.77
C ALA A 102 -4.14 -9.05 0.99
N SER A 103 -4.55 -7.88 1.52
CA SER A 103 -5.96 -7.49 1.63
C SER A 103 -6.67 -7.50 0.28
N LEU A 104 -6.08 -6.83 -0.72
CA LEU A 104 -6.62 -6.82 -2.08
C LEU A 104 -6.75 -8.22 -2.67
N GLY A 105 -5.77 -9.09 -2.43
CA GLY A 105 -5.81 -10.48 -2.85
C GLY A 105 -7.02 -11.24 -2.26
N ALA A 106 -7.37 -10.99 -1.00
CA ALA A 106 -8.55 -11.58 -0.37
C ALA A 106 -9.86 -11.07 -1.00
N SER A 107 -9.97 -9.76 -1.26
CA SER A 107 -11.10 -9.16 -1.95
C SER A 107 -11.30 -9.79 -3.33
N VAL A 108 -10.24 -9.81 -4.16
CA VAL A 108 -10.27 -10.39 -5.50
C VAL A 108 -10.63 -11.88 -5.46
N HIS A 109 -10.03 -12.65 -4.54
CA HIS A 109 -10.32 -14.07 -4.40
C HIS A 109 -11.80 -14.32 -4.13
N LYS A 110 -12.40 -13.55 -3.22
CA LYS A 110 -13.83 -13.66 -2.87
C LYS A 110 -14.72 -13.28 -4.06
N ILE A 111 -14.41 -12.19 -4.75
CA ILE A 111 -15.18 -11.71 -5.92
C ILE A 111 -15.14 -12.76 -7.04
N CYS A 112 -13.96 -13.23 -7.42
CA CYS A 112 -13.81 -14.21 -8.50
C CYS A 112 -14.43 -15.57 -8.12
N THR A 113 -14.43 -15.93 -6.84
CA THR A 113 -15.14 -17.14 -6.37
C THR A 113 -16.64 -16.99 -6.56
N ASP A 114 -17.24 -15.85 -6.19
CA ASP A 114 -18.66 -15.60 -6.44
C ASP A 114 -18.99 -15.68 -7.93
N ILE A 115 -18.18 -15.05 -8.79
CA ILE A 115 -18.37 -15.06 -10.26
C ILE A 115 -18.35 -16.49 -10.80
N ARG A 116 -17.37 -17.31 -10.39
CA ARG A 116 -17.27 -18.72 -10.81
C ARG A 116 -18.49 -19.55 -10.39
N LEU A 117 -19.06 -19.26 -9.22
CA LEU A 117 -20.30 -19.90 -8.75
C LEU A 117 -21.51 -19.44 -9.58
N LEU A 118 -21.59 -18.15 -9.93
CA LEU A 118 -22.66 -17.62 -10.78
C LEU A 118 -22.60 -18.17 -12.22
N ALA A 119 -21.40 -18.40 -12.74
CA ALA A 119 -21.19 -19.08 -14.02
C ALA A 119 -21.73 -20.51 -13.99
N ASN A 120 -21.52 -21.25 -12.90
CA ASN A 120 -22.12 -22.57 -12.73
C ASN A 120 -23.66 -22.54 -12.74
N LEU A 121 -24.26 -21.50 -12.17
CA LEU A 121 -25.71 -21.27 -12.17
C LEU A 121 -26.27 -20.74 -13.49
N LYS A 122 -25.40 -20.35 -14.44
CA LYS A 122 -25.75 -19.66 -15.70
C LYS A 122 -26.43 -18.30 -15.47
N ASP A 123 -26.16 -17.68 -14.32
CA ASP A 123 -26.67 -16.36 -13.96
C ASP A 123 -25.76 -15.23 -14.48
N LEU A 124 -24.46 -15.52 -14.67
CA LEU A 124 -23.43 -14.58 -15.13
C LEU A 124 -22.25 -15.35 -15.74
N GLU A 125 -21.72 -14.87 -16.87
CA GLU A 125 -20.49 -15.36 -17.49
C GLU A 125 -19.46 -14.21 -17.54
N GLU A 126 -18.18 -14.52 -17.74
CA GLU A 126 -17.10 -13.53 -17.82
C GLU A 126 -17.16 -12.66 -19.09
#